data_AF-W0RHJ0-F1
#
_entry.id   AF-W0RHJ0-F1
#
_cell.length_a   1.000
_cell.length_b   1.000
_cell.length_c   1.000
_cell.angle_alpha   90.00
_cell.angle_beta   90.00
_cell.angle_gamma   90.00
#
_symmetry.space_group_name_H-M   'P 1'
#
loop_
_entity.id
_entity.type
_entity.pdbx_description
1 polymer ?
#
loop_
_entity_poly.entity_id
_entity_poly.type
_entity_poly.pdbx_seq_one_letter_code
_entity_poly.pdbx_strand_id
1 'polypeptide(L)'
;MDFLVLLEEVADRAPPSPPLDAVHAPEGAPLAHVNSVPSASPFDAAPREVVTLYGAVDAQALALALAAAFEGRRVGGESVGTIRHLGVWAERGAVGDAAWRDRTTGQLMTQDVEIPYLTLSETARQLLAECGSLIGQMVAGLSMPDWPEGVRRAINFSLGYPDLAPATPGGVGADALLDSLREADGYDVEGD
;
A
#
# COMPACT_ATOMS: atom_id res chain seq x y z
N MET A 1 -0.52 -0.28 9.82
CA MET A 1 0.14 -0.77 8.60
C MET A 1 0.82 0.42 7.97
N ASP A 2 2.11 0.30 7.68
CA ASP A 2 2.91 1.42 7.20
C ASP A 2 3.05 1.35 5.68
N PHE A 3 2.89 2.51 5.06
CA PHE A 3 2.91 2.66 3.63
C PHE A 3 3.88 3.76 3.23
N LEU A 4 4.63 3.50 2.16
CA LEU A 4 5.40 4.47 1.42
C LEU A 4 4.78 4.58 0.03
N VAL A 5 4.12 5.69 -0.27
CA VAL A 5 3.52 5.92 -1.59
C VAL A 5 4.48 6.77 -2.41
N LEU A 6 4.89 6.21 -3.55
CA LEU A 6 5.75 6.80 -4.55
C LEU A 6 4.92 7.19 -5.77
N LEU A 7 5.15 8.41 -6.27
CA LEU A 7 4.72 8.80 -7.59
C LEU A 7 5.88 8.69 -8.57
N GLU A 8 5.70 7.91 -9.63
CA GLU A 8 6.62 7.87 -10.77
C GLU A 8 5.91 8.51 -11.98
N GLU A 9 6.39 9.67 -12.41
CA GLU A 9 5.84 10.36 -13.57
C GLU A 9 6.24 9.58 -14.84
N VAL A 10 5.26 8.91 -15.44
CA VAL A 10 5.44 8.08 -16.65
C VAL A 10 5.48 8.98 -17.87
N ALA A 11 6.48 9.85 -17.97
CA ALA A 11 6.71 10.62 -19.19
C ALA A 11 7.44 9.79 -20.26
N ASP A 12 8.29 8.82 -19.89
CA ASP A 12 9.08 8.09 -20.92
C ASP A 12 9.71 6.76 -20.46
N ARG A 13 9.01 5.94 -19.67
CA ARG A 13 9.54 4.63 -19.29
C ARG A 13 8.54 3.52 -19.57
N ALA A 14 8.95 2.59 -20.43
CA ALA A 14 8.24 1.32 -20.58
C ALA A 14 8.08 0.66 -19.21
N PRO A 15 6.89 0.12 -18.88
CA PRO A 15 6.68 -0.59 -17.63
C PRO A 15 7.74 -1.70 -17.49
N PRO A 16 8.18 -2.02 -16.25
CA PRO A 16 9.14 -3.12 -16.05
C PRO A 16 8.57 -4.38 -16.71
N SER A 17 9.39 -5.03 -17.54
CA SER A 17 9.00 -6.24 -18.24
C SER A 17 8.51 -7.27 -17.22
N PRO A 18 7.38 -7.95 -17.46
CA PRO A 18 6.95 -9.02 -16.59
C PRO A 18 8.03 -10.11 -16.52
N PRO A 19 8.14 -10.85 -15.40
CA PRO A 19 9.05 -11.98 -15.31
C PRO A 19 8.81 -12.95 -16.48
N LEU A 20 9.90 -13.50 -17.02
CA LEU A 20 9.95 -14.27 -18.28
C LEU A 20 9.03 -15.51 -18.31
N ASP A 21 8.41 -15.88 -17.19
CA ASP A 21 7.50 -17.03 -17.05
C ASP A 21 6.00 -16.65 -16.97
N ALA A 22 5.65 -15.36 -17.05
CA ALA A 22 4.25 -14.94 -17.04
C ALA A 22 3.58 -15.16 -18.41
N VAL A 23 2.96 -16.33 -18.61
CA VAL A 23 2.24 -16.74 -19.83
C VAL A 23 1.04 -15.83 -20.20
N HIS A 24 0.69 -14.83 -19.38
CA HIS A 24 -0.27 -13.79 -19.73
C HIS A 24 0.14 -12.42 -19.17
N ALA A 25 0.99 -11.69 -19.90
CA ALA A 25 1.14 -10.26 -19.66
C ALA A 25 -0.25 -9.59 -19.86
N PRO A 26 -0.80 -8.88 -18.85
CA PRO A 26 -2.10 -8.22 -18.98
C PRO A 26 -2.07 -7.15 -20.08
N GLU A 27 -3.14 -7.09 -20.88
CA GLU A 27 -3.32 -6.04 -21.88
C GLU A 27 -3.53 -4.69 -21.17
N GLY A 28 -2.53 -3.82 -21.22
CA GLY A 28 -2.55 -2.47 -20.63
C GLY A 28 -1.47 -2.22 -19.58
N ALA A 29 -1.02 -0.97 -19.47
CA ALA A 29 -0.07 -0.57 -18.44
C ALA A 29 -0.74 -0.65 -17.05
N PRO A 30 -0.03 -1.13 -16.01
CA PRO A 30 -0.55 -1.13 -14.65
C PRO A 30 -0.80 0.31 -14.18
N LEU A 31 -1.85 0.49 -13.38
CA LEU A 31 -2.15 1.72 -12.66
C LEU A 31 -1.20 1.91 -11.47
N ALA A 32 -0.81 0.81 -10.83
CA ALA A 32 0.06 0.84 -9.67
C ALA A 32 0.87 -0.45 -9.53
N HIS A 33 1.99 -0.36 -8.81
CA HIS A 33 2.67 -1.50 -8.22
C HIS A 33 2.63 -1.41 -6.70
N VAL A 34 2.46 -2.54 -6.03
CA VAL A 34 2.52 -2.67 -4.57
C VAL A 34 3.58 -3.70 -4.23
N ASN A 35 4.52 -3.31 -3.38
CA ASN A 35 5.64 -4.15 -2.96
C ASN A 35 5.71 -4.21 -1.45
N SER A 36 5.62 -5.41 -0.86
CA SER A 36 5.86 -5.58 0.57
C SER A 36 7.37 -5.61 0.84
N VAL A 37 7.85 -4.70 1.66
CA VAL A 37 9.25 -4.63 2.09
C VAL A 37 9.33 -5.17 3.53
N PRO A 38 10.17 -6.19 3.78
CA PRO A 38 10.40 -6.67 5.14
C PRO A 38 10.97 -5.56 5.99
N SER A 39 10.48 -5.43 7.22
CA SER A 39 11.08 -4.48 8.17
C SER A 39 12.48 -4.94 8.55
N ALA A 40 13.45 -4.04 8.36
CA ALA A 40 14.86 -4.29 8.67
C ALA A 40 15.16 -4.19 10.18
N SER A 41 14.23 -3.65 10.97
CA SER A 41 14.41 -3.46 12.41
C SER A 41 13.80 -4.62 13.20
N PRO A 42 14.52 -5.21 14.16
CA PRO A 42 13.95 -6.21 15.07
C PRO A 42 12.91 -5.61 16.04
N PHE A 43 12.79 -4.28 16.09
CA PHE A 43 11.82 -3.55 16.91
C PHE A 43 10.58 -3.08 16.12
N ASP A 44 10.60 -3.21 14.79
CA ASP A 44 9.48 -2.87 13.90
C ASP A 44 9.04 -4.16 13.19
N ALA A 45 8.02 -4.82 13.72
CA ALA A 45 7.58 -6.12 13.23
C ALA A 45 6.62 -6.03 12.03
N ALA A 46 6.08 -4.84 11.73
CA ALA A 46 5.08 -4.68 10.68
C ALA A 46 5.77 -4.52 9.32
N PRO A 47 5.47 -5.36 8.32
CA PRO A 47 5.98 -5.14 6.96
C PRO A 47 5.49 -3.80 6.41
N ARG A 48 6.34 -3.13 5.64
CA ARG A 48 6.03 -1.84 5.00
C ARG A 48 5.57 -2.09 3.57
N GLU A 49 4.51 -1.44 3.13
CA GLU A 49 4.06 -1.53 1.74
C GLU A 49 4.52 -0.33 0.94
N VAL A 50 5.23 -0.58 -0.16
CA VAL A 50 5.65 0.45 -1.10
C VAL A 50 4.70 0.44 -2.29
N VAL A 51 3.91 1.51 -2.40
CA VAL A 51 2.97 1.72 -3.50
C VAL A 51 3.62 2.64 -4.53
N THR A 52 3.66 2.26 -5.79
CA THR A 52 4.08 3.11 -6.91
C THR A 52 2.88 3.36 -7.81
N LEU A 53 2.45 4.61 -7.96
CA LEU A 53 1.35 4.97 -8.85
C LEU A 53 1.88 5.42 -10.22
N TYR A 54 1.17 5.04 -11.27
CA TYR A 54 1.48 5.38 -12.66
C TYR A 54 0.36 6.20 -13.30
N GLY A 55 0.74 7.11 -14.19
CA GLY A 55 -0.23 7.93 -14.94
C GLY A 55 -0.91 8.99 -14.07
N ALA A 56 -2.23 9.16 -14.25
CA ALA A 56 -3.00 10.13 -13.50
C ALA A 56 -3.16 9.71 -12.04
N VAL A 57 -2.68 10.54 -11.12
CA VAL A 57 -2.81 10.31 -9.67
C VAL A 57 -4.14 10.85 -9.20
N ASP A 58 -5.06 9.95 -8.90
CA ASP A 58 -6.32 10.30 -8.26
C ASP A 58 -6.59 9.42 -7.03
N ALA A 59 -7.61 9.80 -6.26
CA ALA A 59 -8.00 9.11 -5.03
C ALA A 59 -8.44 7.67 -5.30
N GLN A 60 -9.01 7.39 -6.48
CA GLN A 60 -9.48 6.06 -6.83
C GLN A 60 -8.31 5.13 -7.12
N ALA A 61 -7.32 5.57 -7.90
CA ALA A 61 -6.11 4.82 -8.20
C ALA A 61 -5.31 4.50 -6.93
N LEU A 62 -5.16 5.48 -6.04
CA LEU A 62 -4.54 5.25 -4.73
C LEU A 62 -5.35 4.27 -3.89
N ALA A 63 -6.67 4.40 -3.82
CA ALA A 63 -7.52 3.48 -3.07
C ALA A 63 -7.47 2.03 -3.60
N LEU A 64 -7.44 1.84 -4.92
CA LEU A 64 -7.26 0.53 -5.55
C LEU A 64 -5.88 -0.07 -5.20
N ALA A 65 -4.83 0.73 -5.20
CA ALA A 65 -3.50 0.27 -4.82
C ALA A 65 -3.42 -0.12 -3.32
N LEU A 66 -4.03 0.67 -2.43
CA LEU A 66 -4.11 0.33 -1.02
C LEU A 66 -4.96 -0.93 -0.79
N ALA A 67 -6.08 -1.08 -1.51
CA ALA A 67 -6.89 -2.29 -1.46
C ALA A 67 -6.10 -3.53 -1.90
N ALA A 68 -5.29 -3.43 -2.95
CA ALA A 68 -4.40 -4.52 -3.38
C ALA A 68 -3.42 -4.92 -2.26
N ALA A 69 -2.87 -3.95 -1.52
CA ALA A 69 -2.00 -4.20 -0.39
C ALA A 69 -2.71 -4.95 0.75
N PHE A 70 -3.94 -4.53 1.09
CA PHE A 70 -4.75 -5.20 2.12
C PHE A 70 -5.15 -6.62 1.72
N GLU A 71 -5.69 -6.80 0.51
CA GLU A 71 -6.14 -8.10 0.02
C GLU A 71 -4.96 -9.05 -0.24
N GLY A 72 -3.82 -8.53 -0.71
CA GLY A 72 -2.59 -9.31 -0.90
C GLY A 72 -2.10 -9.97 0.38
N ARG A 73 -2.26 -9.30 1.53
CA ARG A 73 -1.96 -9.89 2.84
C ARG A 73 -2.90 -11.03 3.22
N ARG A 74 -4.18 -10.95 2.84
CA ARG A 74 -5.17 -12.02 3.10
C ARG A 74 -4.88 -13.26 2.24
N VAL A 75 -4.53 -13.06 0.96
CA VAL A 75 -4.33 -14.16 -0.01
C VAL A 75 -2.95 -14.83 0.15
N GLY A 76 -1.89 -14.05 0.39
CA GLY A 76 -0.51 -14.56 0.51
C GLY A 76 -0.12 -15.12 1.88
N GLY A 77 -1.09 -15.30 2.80
CA GLY A 77 -0.86 -15.81 4.15
C GLY A 77 -0.10 -14.85 5.08
N GLU A 78 -0.22 -15.08 6.39
CA GLU A 78 0.43 -14.26 7.44
C GLU A 78 1.85 -14.70 7.78
N SER A 79 2.53 -15.42 6.88
CA SER A 79 3.89 -15.88 7.13
C SER A 79 4.82 -14.68 7.33
N VAL A 80 5.47 -14.62 8.49
CA VAL A 80 6.42 -13.55 8.83
C VAL A 80 7.52 -13.48 7.79
N GLY A 81 7.75 -12.29 7.24
CA GLY A 81 8.74 -12.05 6.19
C GLY A 81 8.26 -12.36 4.78
N THR A 82 6.94 -12.58 4.58
CA THR A 82 6.37 -12.68 3.22
C THR A 82 6.55 -11.36 2.48
N ILE A 83 7.19 -11.45 1.32
CA ILE A 83 7.35 -10.37 0.35
C ILE A 83 6.27 -10.58 -0.71
N ARG A 84 5.65 -9.49 -1.17
CA ARG A 84 4.65 -9.52 -2.25
C ARG A 84 5.01 -8.50 -3.30
N HIS A 85 4.77 -8.87 -4.55
CA HIS A 85 4.91 -8.01 -5.71
C HIS A 85 3.59 -8.06 -6.47
N LEU A 86 2.82 -6.98 -6.47
CA LEU A 86 1.52 -6.91 -7.13
C LEU A 86 1.47 -5.76 -8.12
N GLY A 87 1.11 -6.04 -9.36
CA GLY A 87 0.62 -5.04 -10.30
C GLY A 87 -0.88 -4.87 -10.15
N VAL A 88 -1.37 -3.64 -10.30
CA VAL A 88 -2.79 -3.29 -10.21
C VAL A 88 -3.24 -2.75 -11.57
N TRP A 89 -4.26 -3.35 -12.16
CA TRP A 89 -4.82 -2.98 -13.44
C TRP A 89 -6.28 -2.55 -13.31
N ALA A 90 -6.68 -1.56 -14.12
CA ALA A 90 -8.07 -1.19 -14.27
C ALA A 90 -8.88 -2.40 -14.74
N GLU A 91 -10.04 -2.65 -14.13
CA GLU A 91 -11.02 -3.68 -14.53
C GLU A 91 -10.56 -5.15 -14.41
N ARG A 92 -9.25 -5.43 -14.27
CA ARG A 92 -8.71 -6.79 -14.03
C ARG A 92 -8.51 -7.10 -12.56
N GLY A 93 -8.05 -6.13 -11.76
CA GLY A 93 -7.68 -6.33 -10.36
C GLY A 93 -6.17 -6.36 -10.17
N ALA A 94 -5.69 -7.11 -9.18
CA ALA A 94 -4.27 -7.19 -8.85
C ALA A 94 -3.70 -8.58 -9.14
N VAL A 95 -2.52 -8.62 -9.75
CA VAL A 95 -1.82 -9.85 -10.13
C VAL A 95 -0.34 -9.73 -9.81
N GLY A 96 0.25 -10.81 -9.31
CA GLY A 96 1.69 -10.94 -9.15
C GLY A 96 2.02 -12.16 -8.30
N ASP A 97 2.93 -12.01 -7.36
CA ASP A 97 3.45 -13.13 -6.57
C ASP A 97 3.72 -12.78 -5.11
N ALA A 98 3.80 -13.82 -4.29
CA ALA A 98 4.23 -13.78 -2.92
C ALA A 98 5.36 -14.79 -2.70
N ALA A 99 6.37 -14.39 -1.93
CA ALA A 99 7.51 -15.24 -1.60
C ALA A 99 7.80 -15.21 -0.10
N TRP A 100 8.04 -16.38 0.49
CA TRP A 100 8.41 -16.51 1.91
C TRP A 100 9.37 -17.67 2.13
N ARG A 101 10.10 -17.65 3.25
CA ARG A 101 10.89 -18.81 3.68
C ARG A 101 10.03 -19.70 4.58
N ASP A 102 9.89 -20.97 4.20
CA ASP A 102 9.30 -21.98 5.07
C ASP A 102 10.19 -22.17 6.30
N ARG A 103 9.62 -22.01 7.50
CA ARG A 103 10.35 -22.13 8.77
C ARG A 103 10.78 -23.55 9.07
N THR A 104 10.08 -24.56 8.53
CA THR A 104 10.37 -25.96 8.81
C THR A 104 11.50 -26.48 7.91
N THR A 105 11.47 -26.13 6.62
CA THR A 105 12.44 -26.63 5.64
C THR A 105 13.56 -25.63 5.31
N GLY A 106 13.37 -24.36 5.65
CA GLY A 106 14.27 -23.27 5.27
C GLY A 106 14.22 -22.90 3.77
N GLN A 107 13.35 -23.57 2.99
CA GLN A 107 13.26 -23.35 1.55
C GLN A 107 12.47 -22.07 1.23
N LEU A 108 12.83 -21.43 0.12
CA LEU A 108 12.07 -20.32 -0.43
C LEU A 108 10.85 -20.89 -1.16
N MET A 109 9.67 -20.51 -0.72
CA MET A 109 8.39 -20.82 -1.34
C MET A 109 7.90 -19.60 -2.11
N THR A 110 7.27 -19.83 -3.26
CA THR A 110 6.63 -18.80 -4.08
C THR A 110 5.19 -19.21 -4.39
N GLN A 111 4.31 -18.23 -4.48
CA GLN A 111 2.90 -18.43 -4.80
C GLN A 111 2.41 -17.30 -5.69
N ASP A 112 1.74 -17.64 -6.79
CA ASP A 112 1.04 -16.66 -7.61
C ASP A 112 -0.16 -16.07 -6.84
N VAL A 113 -0.32 -14.76 -6.91
CA VAL A 113 -1.40 -14.02 -6.26
C VAL A 113 -2.24 -13.35 -7.34
N GLU A 114 -3.53 -13.66 -7.34
CA GLU A 114 -4.54 -13.02 -8.17
C GLU A 114 -5.71 -12.56 -7.30
N ILE A 115 -6.03 -11.27 -7.36
CA ILE A 115 -7.12 -10.63 -6.63
C ILE A 115 -8.10 -10.05 -7.66
N PRO A 116 -9.33 -10.57 -7.75
CA PRO A 116 -10.30 -10.10 -8.72
C PRO A 116 -10.64 -8.61 -8.55
N TYR A 117 -10.89 -7.92 -9.66
CA TYR A 117 -11.28 -6.51 -9.66
C TYR A 117 -12.46 -6.20 -8.73
N LEU A 118 -13.48 -7.06 -8.69
CA LEU A 118 -14.65 -6.85 -7.85
C LEU A 118 -14.26 -6.74 -6.36
N THR A 119 -13.49 -7.70 -5.85
CA THR A 119 -12.97 -7.69 -4.48
C THR A 119 -12.17 -6.42 -4.19
N LEU A 120 -11.26 -6.09 -5.10
CA LEU A 120 -10.39 -4.93 -4.97
C LEU A 120 -11.18 -3.61 -4.98
N SER A 121 -12.21 -3.51 -5.83
CA SER A 121 -13.09 -2.34 -5.93
C SER A 121 -14.00 -2.16 -4.70
N GLU A 122 -14.44 -3.26 -4.09
CA GLU A 122 -15.23 -3.25 -2.85
C GLU A 122 -14.38 -2.76 -1.68
N THR A 123 -13.18 -3.32 -1.52
CA THR A 123 -12.24 -2.88 -0.48
C THR A 123 -11.82 -1.43 -0.70
N ALA A 124 -11.53 -1.01 -1.94
CA ALA A 124 -11.20 0.39 -2.26
C ALA A 124 -12.35 1.36 -1.90
N ARG A 125 -13.60 0.96 -2.17
CA ARG A 125 -14.79 1.77 -1.80
C ARG A 125 -14.92 1.91 -0.29
N GLN A 126 -14.65 0.86 0.45
CA GLN A 126 -14.64 0.90 1.92
C GLN A 126 -13.54 1.84 2.45
N LEU A 127 -12.32 1.71 1.91
CA LEU A 127 -11.20 2.60 2.25
C LEU A 127 -11.52 4.06 1.96
N LEU A 128 -12.19 4.37 0.85
CA LEU A 128 -12.60 5.74 0.52
C LEU A 128 -13.70 6.26 1.44
N ALA A 129 -14.63 5.40 1.86
CA ALA A 129 -15.68 5.77 2.81
C ALA A 129 -15.11 6.11 4.19
N GLU A 130 -14.11 5.36 4.65
CA GLU A 130 -13.51 5.55 5.98
C GLU A 130 -12.36 6.56 5.99
N CYS A 131 -11.53 6.57 4.95
CA CYS A 131 -10.27 7.32 4.89
C CYS A 131 -10.19 8.31 3.72
N GLY A 132 -11.31 8.64 3.07
CA GLY A 132 -11.32 9.45 1.84
C GLY A 132 -10.66 10.83 1.97
N SER A 133 -10.79 11.50 3.13
CA SER A 133 -10.12 12.77 3.39
C SER A 133 -8.59 12.64 3.44
N LEU A 134 -8.09 11.62 4.14
CA LEU A 134 -6.67 11.30 4.21
C LEU A 134 -6.12 10.94 2.83
N ILE A 135 -6.81 10.05 2.11
CA ILE A 135 -6.43 9.65 0.74
C ILE A 135 -6.40 10.89 -0.19
N GLY A 136 -7.38 11.79 -0.07
CA GLY A 136 -7.41 13.05 -0.81
C GLY A 136 -6.22 13.96 -0.49
N GLN A 137 -5.86 14.10 0.79
CA GLN A 137 -4.68 14.86 1.22
C GLN A 137 -3.38 14.26 0.68
N MET A 138 -3.26 12.93 0.66
CA MET A 138 -2.11 12.24 0.11
C MET A 138 -1.97 12.48 -1.39
N VAL A 139 -3.05 12.32 -2.15
CA VAL A 139 -3.07 12.61 -3.59
C VAL A 139 -2.71 14.07 -3.85
N ALA A 140 -3.21 15.01 -3.06
CA ALA A 140 -2.86 16.42 -3.17
C ALA A 140 -1.36 16.66 -2.90
N GLY A 141 -0.78 16.02 -1.87
CA GLY A 141 0.64 16.10 -1.58
C GLY A 141 1.53 15.51 -2.68
N LEU A 142 1.10 14.40 -3.30
CA LEU A 142 1.78 13.79 -4.45
C LEU A 142 1.65 14.64 -5.73
N SER A 143 0.53 15.36 -5.86
CA SER A 143 0.20 16.19 -7.03
C SER A 143 0.64 17.66 -6.89
N MET A 144 1.37 18.00 -5.83
CA MET A 144 1.84 19.38 -5.63
C MET A 144 2.64 19.87 -6.86
N PRO A 145 2.35 21.08 -7.39
CA PRO A 145 2.98 21.59 -8.60
C PRO A 145 4.44 22.02 -8.41
N ASP A 146 4.86 22.31 -7.18
CA ASP A 146 6.17 22.89 -6.87
C ASP A 146 7.29 21.84 -6.70
N TRP A 147 7.00 20.57 -6.96
CA TRP A 147 8.04 19.53 -6.95
C TRP A 147 8.98 19.73 -8.16
N PRO A 148 10.30 19.72 -7.96
CA PRO A 148 11.24 19.79 -9.07
C PRO A 148 11.01 18.63 -10.05
N GLU A 149 10.97 18.94 -11.34
CA GLU A 149 10.82 17.96 -12.41
C GLU A 149 11.90 16.87 -12.31
N GLY A 150 11.51 15.60 -12.44
CA GLY A 150 12.41 14.45 -12.31
C GLY A 150 12.68 13.96 -10.88
N VAL A 151 12.07 14.56 -9.84
CA VAL A 151 12.18 14.09 -8.45
C VAL A 151 11.06 13.09 -8.12
N ARG A 152 11.44 11.91 -7.62
CA ARG A 152 10.50 10.92 -7.06
C ARG A 152 9.79 11.52 -5.85
N ARG A 153 8.45 11.54 -5.87
CA ARG A 153 7.63 12.09 -4.78
C ARG A 153 7.20 10.94 -3.88
N ALA A 154 7.43 11.09 -2.58
CA ALA A 154 7.21 10.03 -1.61
C ALA A 154 6.47 10.55 -0.38
N ILE A 155 5.40 9.88 0.03
CA ILE A 155 4.68 10.16 1.28
C ILE A 155 4.66 8.88 2.13
N ASN A 156 5.14 9.01 3.36
CA ASN A 156 5.01 7.96 4.38
C ASN A 156 3.75 8.19 5.19
N PHE A 157 3.01 7.15 5.47
CA PHE A 157 1.88 7.22 6.38
C PHE A 157 1.57 5.86 7.00
N SER A 158 0.85 5.90 8.10
CA SER A 158 0.42 4.72 8.83
C SER A 158 -1.09 4.69 8.86
N LEU A 159 -1.70 3.65 8.29
CA LEU A 159 -3.11 3.38 8.53
C LEU A 159 -3.21 2.55 9.81
N GLY A 160 -3.67 3.20 10.88
CA GLY A 160 -4.13 2.55 12.09
C GLY A 160 -5.51 1.95 11.85
N TYR A 161 -5.61 0.87 11.09
CA TYR A 161 -6.83 0.06 11.12
C TYR A 161 -6.80 -0.72 12.45
N PRO A 162 -7.74 -0.49 13.38
CA PRO A 162 -8.05 -1.52 14.35
C PRO A 162 -8.54 -2.69 13.50
N ASP A 163 -7.72 -3.72 13.50
CA ASP A 163 -7.98 -5.07 13.05
C ASP A 163 -9.45 -5.30 12.66
N LEU A 164 -9.71 -5.68 11.39
CA LEU A 164 -10.94 -6.38 11.00
C LEU A 164 -10.96 -7.80 11.63
N ALA A 165 -10.53 -7.90 12.89
CA ALA A 165 -10.69 -9.06 13.75
C ALA A 165 -12.03 -8.94 14.48
N PRO A 166 -12.69 -10.07 14.75
CA PRO A 166 -13.95 -10.08 15.46
C PRO A 166 -13.78 -9.39 16.83
N ALA A 167 -14.66 -8.43 17.09
CA ALA A 167 -14.67 -7.54 18.25
C ALA A 167 -14.26 -8.21 19.57
N THR A 168 -13.08 -7.86 20.07
CA THR A 168 -12.73 -8.02 21.48
C THR A 168 -13.19 -6.77 22.23
N PRO A 169 -14.01 -6.88 23.29
CA PRO A 169 -14.51 -5.71 24.01
C PRO A 169 -13.35 -5.04 24.77
N GLY A 170 -13.00 -3.82 24.35
CA GLY A 170 -11.92 -3.03 24.96
C GLY A 170 -10.99 -2.27 23.97
N GLY A 171 -11.25 -2.33 22.66
CA GLY A 171 -10.46 -1.63 21.65
C GLY A 171 -10.52 -0.11 21.79
N VAL A 172 -9.34 0.50 21.91
CA VAL A 172 -9.12 1.95 21.94
C VAL A 172 -9.49 2.51 20.56
N GLY A 173 -10.67 3.13 20.46
CA GLY A 173 -11.27 3.57 19.20
C GLY A 173 -10.50 4.72 18.51
N ALA A 174 -10.78 4.92 17.22
CA ALA A 174 -10.16 5.94 16.36
C ALA A 174 -10.19 7.37 16.96
N ASP A 175 -11.12 7.67 17.86
CA ASP A 175 -11.17 8.93 18.61
C ASP A 175 -9.94 9.16 19.50
N ALA A 176 -9.38 8.10 20.12
CA ALA A 176 -8.18 8.20 20.95
C ALA A 176 -6.90 8.44 20.13
N LEU A 177 -6.91 8.07 18.84
CA LEU A 177 -5.80 8.30 17.92
C LEU A 177 -5.84 9.74 17.38
N LEU A 178 -7.03 10.30 17.15
CA LEU A 178 -7.21 11.72 16.86
C LEU A 178 -6.87 12.62 18.06
N ASP A 179 -7.19 12.19 19.29
CA ASP A 179 -6.77 12.90 20.51
C ASP A 179 -5.25 12.87 20.70
N SER A 180 -4.58 11.73 20.39
CA SER A 180 -3.12 11.62 20.47
C SER A 180 -2.40 12.49 19.43
N LEU A 181 -2.98 12.70 18.24
CA LEU A 181 -2.43 13.61 17.22
C LEU A 181 -2.63 15.08 17.61
N ARG A 182 -3.71 15.40 18.34
CA ARG A 182 -3.97 16.74 18.86
C ARG A 182 -3.04 17.14 20.00
N GLU A 183 -2.65 16.18 20.85
CA GLU A 183 -1.65 16.40 21.92
C GLU A 183 -0.22 16.60 21.39
N ALA A 184 0.09 16.11 20.18
CA ALA A 184 1.45 16.16 19.62
C ALA A 184 1.85 17.52 18.99
N ASP A 185 0.89 18.41 18.71
CA ASP A 185 1.15 19.75 18.16
C ASP A 185 1.40 20.83 19.25
N GLY A 186 1.48 20.44 20.51
CA GLY A 186 1.81 21.33 21.63
C GLY A 186 3.32 21.52 21.82
N TYR A 187 4.03 22.09 20.85
CA TYR A 187 5.37 22.63 21.10
C TYR A 187 5.25 24.05 21.67
N ASP A 188 5.41 24.16 22.98
CA ASP A 188 5.73 25.39 23.67
C ASP A 188 7.13 25.85 23.23
N VAL A 189 7.19 26.87 22.38
CA VAL A 189 8.42 27.65 22.17
C VAL A 189 8.33 28.83 23.13
N GLU A 190 8.59 28.58 24.40
CA GLU A 190 8.92 29.66 25.33
C GLU A 190 10.37 30.09 25.05
N GLY A 191 10.48 31.23 24.37
CA GLY A 191 11.72 31.97 24.26
C GLY A 191 11.95 32.83 25.51
N ASP A 192 13.12 32.67 26.13
CA ASP A 192 14.04 33.73 26.57
C ASP A 192 15.43 33.12 26.82
#